data_AF-A0A536CN48-F1
#
_entry.id   AF-A0A536CN48-F1
#
_cell.length_a   1.000
_cell.length_b   1.000
_cell.length_c   1.000
_cell.angle_alpha   90.00
_cell.angle_beta   90.00
_cell.angle_gamma   90.00
#
_symmetry.space_group_name_H-M   'P 1'
#
loop_
_entity.id
_entity.type
_entity.pdbx_description
1 polymer ?
#
loop_
_entity_poly.entity_id
_entity_poly.type
_entity_poly.pdbx_seq_one_letter_code
_entity_poly.pdbx_strand_id
1 'polypeptide(L)'
;GRVDAGLSAREIEALVSFQVAGLAAVAPIAYVKPHGALYHRCQRDREVADVLARIAATHGVGVMCQPGFELAFAAERVGIPVYREGFADRTLMPDGSLAPRGQAGALLSPQAATAQALALAGSGRYDTICIHGDTPAASAVAASVRAALKGAGIETGPLRRPPA
;
A
#
# COMPACT_ATOMS: atom_id res chain seq x y z
N GLY A 1 -10.19 9.35 5.98
CA GLY A 1 -10.38 9.56 4.53
C GLY A 1 -10.70 8.27 3.80
N ARG A 2 -11.93 7.75 3.92
CA ARG A 2 -12.40 6.55 3.20
C ARG A 2 -13.44 6.87 2.10
N VAL A 3 -13.83 8.13 1.99
CA VAL A 3 -14.73 8.67 0.96
C VAL A 3 -13.91 9.64 0.12
N ASP A 4 -14.10 9.59 -1.20
CA ASP A 4 -13.48 10.57 -2.10
C ASP A 4 -14.13 11.93 -1.87
N ALA A 5 -13.31 12.93 -1.58
CA ALA A 5 -13.77 14.28 -1.28
C ALA A 5 -13.90 15.16 -2.53
N GLY A 6 -13.60 14.63 -3.74
CA GLY A 6 -13.74 15.39 -4.98
C GLY A 6 -12.70 16.52 -5.15
N LEU A 7 -11.62 16.48 -4.37
CA LEU A 7 -10.56 17.50 -4.40
C LEU A 7 -9.83 17.49 -5.76
N SER A 8 -9.40 18.66 -6.20
CA SER A 8 -8.50 18.81 -7.35
C SER A 8 -7.10 18.27 -7.04
N ALA A 9 -6.32 17.98 -8.08
CA ALA A 9 -4.93 17.54 -7.91
C ALA A 9 -4.08 18.57 -7.15
N ARG A 10 -4.34 19.88 -7.37
CA ARG A 10 -3.68 20.98 -6.66
C ARG A 10 -4.01 21.00 -5.16
N GLU A 11 -5.28 20.79 -4.79
CA GLU A 11 -5.66 20.71 -3.38
C GLU A 11 -5.07 19.47 -2.70
N ILE A 12 -5.03 18.34 -3.42
CA ILE A 12 -4.36 17.12 -2.95
C ILE A 12 -2.87 17.38 -2.76
N GLU A 13 -2.20 18.03 -3.71
CA GLU A 13 -0.78 18.38 -3.61
C GLU A 13 -0.49 19.22 -2.36
N ALA A 14 -1.29 20.25 -2.11
CA ALA A 14 -1.14 21.09 -0.93
C ALA A 14 -1.32 20.29 0.39
N LEU A 15 -2.39 19.50 0.49
CA LEU A 15 -2.70 18.74 1.70
C LEU A 15 -1.71 17.60 1.96
N VAL A 16 -1.29 16.89 0.91
CA VAL A 16 -0.33 15.79 1.03
C VAL A 16 1.06 16.34 1.32
N SER A 17 1.49 17.42 0.67
CA SER A 17 2.77 18.05 0.96
C SER A 17 2.85 18.50 2.42
N PHE A 18 1.78 19.11 2.94
CA PHE A 18 1.70 19.49 4.35
C PHE A 18 1.85 18.29 5.29
N GLN A 19 1.13 17.20 5.04
CA GLN A 19 1.19 15.99 5.87
C GLN A 19 2.57 15.32 5.84
N VAL A 20 3.15 15.17 4.65
CA VAL A 20 4.45 14.52 4.46
C VAL A 20 5.56 15.36 5.08
N ALA A 21 5.58 16.68 4.82
CA ALA A 21 6.55 17.58 5.43
C ALA A 21 6.41 17.63 6.96
N GLY A 22 5.18 17.67 7.48
CA GLY A 22 4.91 17.66 8.92
C GLY A 22 5.45 16.41 9.60
N LEU A 23 5.26 15.23 9.01
CA LEU A 23 5.83 13.99 9.55
C LEU A 23 7.36 13.94 9.40
N ALA A 24 7.90 14.37 8.25
CA ALA A 24 9.33 14.40 7.99
C ALA A 24 10.09 15.36 8.93
N ALA A 25 9.44 16.40 9.43
CA ALA A 25 10.01 17.29 10.45
C ALA A 25 10.11 16.64 11.84
N VAL A 26 9.32 15.60 12.11
CA VAL A 26 9.30 14.88 13.40
C VAL A 26 10.24 13.67 13.37
N ALA A 27 10.30 12.94 12.26
CA ALA A 27 11.13 11.75 12.13
C ALA A 27 11.51 11.46 10.67
N PRO A 28 12.62 10.73 10.42
CA PRO A 28 12.91 10.20 9.09
C PRO A 28 11.76 9.35 8.56
N ILE A 29 11.28 9.68 7.37
CA ILE A 29 10.28 8.89 6.65
C ILE A 29 10.98 7.92 5.69
N ALA A 30 10.41 6.72 5.53
CA ALA A 30 10.99 5.68 4.66
C ALA A 30 10.29 5.59 3.29
N TYR A 31 9.00 5.90 3.24
CA TYR A 31 8.15 5.84 2.06
C TYR A 31 6.86 6.64 2.26
N VAL A 32 6.16 6.91 1.16
CA VAL A 32 4.80 7.47 1.17
C VAL A 32 3.80 6.39 0.75
N LYS A 33 2.74 6.20 1.54
CA LYS A 33 1.60 5.35 1.20
C LYS A 33 0.31 6.17 1.32
N PRO A 34 -0.43 6.45 0.23
CA PRO A 34 -1.71 7.14 0.34
C PRO A 34 -2.72 6.30 1.15
N HIS A 35 -3.65 6.96 1.84
CA HIS A 35 -4.64 6.27 2.68
C HIS A 35 -6.02 6.24 2.01
N GLY A 36 -6.72 5.11 2.14
CA GLY A 36 -8.16 4.99 1.89
C GLY A 36 -8.58 5.44 0.49
N ALA A 37 -9.48 6.43 0.41
CA ALA A 37 -9.99 6.90 -0.87
C ALA A 37 -8.89 7.48 -1.77
N LEU A 38 -7.88 8.15 -1.19
CA LEU A 38 -6.75 8.67 -1.95
C LEU A 38 -5.90 7.53 -2.55
N TYR A 39 -5.75 6.41 -1.83
CA TYR A 39 -5.07 5.22 -2.35
C TYR A 39 -5.75 4.72 -3.61
N HIS A 40 -7.07 4.53 -3.55
CA HIS A 40 -7.87 4.09 -4.70
C HIS A 40 -7.90 5.10 -5.84
N ARG A 41 -7.87 6.40 -5.55
CA ARG A 41 -7.78 7.44 -6.58
C ARG A 41 -6.43 7.39 -7.30
N CYS A 42 -5.33 7.23 -6.56
CA CYS A 42 -3.99 7.06 -7.14
C CYS A 42 -3.84 5.80 -8.01
N GLN A 43 -4.80 4.87 -7.99
CA GLN A 43 -4.77 3.70 -8.87
C GLN A 43 -5.18 4.01 -10.31
N ARG A 44 -5.96 5.08 -10.52
CA ARG A 44 -6.64 5.37 -11.79
C ARG A 44 -6.50 6.82 -12.27
N ASP A 45 -6.23 7.75 -11.37
CA ASP A 45 -6.07 9.17 -11.67
C ASP A 45 -4.58 9.48 -11.82
N ARG A 46 -4.13 9.61 -13.07
CA ARG A 46 -2.72 9.85 -13.40
C ARG A 46 -2.20 11.16 -12.80
N GLU A 47 -3.00 12.22 -12.81
CA GLU A 47 -2.58 13.53 -12.31
C GLU A 47 -2.33 13.46 -10.79
N VAL A 48 -3.23 12.81 -10.07
CA VAL A 48 -3.07 12.58 -8.62
C VAL A 48 -1.91 11.63 -8.32
N ALA A 49 -1.72 10.57 -9.11
CA ALA A 49 -0.57 9.68 -8.98
C ALA A 49 0.76 10.42 -9.17
N ASP A 50 0.85 11.28 -10.19
CA ASP A 50 2.04 12.10 -10.48
C ASP A 50 2.33 13.08 -9.34
N VAL A 51 1.30 13.68 -8.72
CA VAL A 51 1.45 14.51 -7.51
C VAL A 51 2.09 13.71 -6.37
N LEU A 52 1.56 12.53 -6.05
CA LEU A 52 2.08 11.70 -4.96
C LEU A 52 3.53 11.26 -5.20
N ALA A 53 3.86 10.87 -6.43
CA ALA A 53 5.22 10.50 -6.81
C ALA A 53 6.20 11.67 -6.70
N ARG A 54 5.84 12.88 -7.16
CA ARG A 54 6.70 14.07 -7.02
C ARG A 54 6.93 14.47 -5.56
N ILE A 55 5.91 14.35 -4.72
CA ILE A 55 6.06 14.63 -3.28
C ILE A 55 7.05 13.63 -2.67
N ALA A 56 6.89 12.34 -2.93
CA ALA A 56 7.83 11.32 -2.45
C ALA A 56 9.26 11.56 -2.95
N ALA A 57 9.42 11.94 -4.22
CA ALA A 57 10.72 12.29 -4.82
C ALA A 57 11.39 13.48 -4.14
N THR A 58 10.64 14.55 -3.82
CA THR A 58 11.15 15.72 -3.07
C THR A 58 11.75 15.33 -1.71
N HIS A 59 11.24 14.26 -1.09
CA HIS A 59 11.73 13.72 0.17
C HIS A 59 12.75 12.60 0.01
N GLY A 60 13.14 12.23 -1.22
CA GLY A 60 14.13 11.17 -1.48
C GLY A 60 13.65 9.77 -1.08
N VAL A 61 12.34 9.54 -1.01
CA VAL A 61 11.74 8.26 -0.61
C VAL A 61 10.89 7.65 -1.73
N GLY A 62 10.62 6.34 -1.61
CA GLY A 62 9.75 5.63 -2.54
C GLY A 62 8.26 5.71 -2.18
N VAL A 63 7.42 5.14 -3.03
CA VAL A 63 5.97 4.99 -2.79
C VAL A 63 5.60 3.53 -2.55
N MET A 64 4.61 3.31 -1.69
CA MET A 64 4.00 1.99 -1.49
C MET A 64 2.62 1.95 -2.12
N CYS A 65 2.41 1.04 -3.06
CA CYS A 65 1.17 0.89 -3.81
C CYS A 65 1.04 -0.49 -4.44
N GLN A 66 -0.17 -0.86 -4.91
CA GLN A 66 -0.35 -2.08 -5.67
C GLN A 66 0.43 -2.01 -7.00
N PRO A 67 1.15 -3.07 -7.39
CA PRO A 67 1.79 -3.13 -8.70
C PRO A 67 0.73 -3.09 -9.81
N GLY A 68 1.09 -2.51 -10.97
CA GLY A 68 0.22 -2.46 -12.15
C GLY A 68 -0.82 -1.33 -12.16
N PHE A 69 -0.69 -0.33 -11.29
CA PHE A 69 -1.58 0.83 -11.22
C PHE A 69 -0.83 2.16 -11.35
N GLU A 70 -1.57 3.25 -11.58
CA GLU A 70 -1.00 4.57 -11.95
C GLU A 70 0.10 5.09 -11.01
N LEU A 71 0.00 4.87 -9.69
CA LEU A 71 1.04 5.31 -8.75
C LEU A 71 2.38 4.58 -8.92
N ALA A 72 2.36 3.30 -9.31
CA ALA A 72 3.58 2.57 -9.61
C ALA A 72 4.25 3.17 -10.86
N PHE A 73 3.48 3.39 -11.92
CA PHE A 73 3.98 4.02 -13.15
C PHE A 73 4.45 5.46 -12.92
N ALA A 74 3.79 6.22 -12.05
CA ALA A 74 4.20 7.57 -11.69
C ALA A 74 5.56 7.61 -10.99
N ALA A 75 5.78 6.68 -10.06
CA ALA A 75 7.06 6.54 -9.38
C ALA A 75 8.20 6.12 -10.33
N GLU A 76 7.93 5.18 -11.24
CA GLU A 76 8.88 4.79 -12.30
C GLU A 76 9.25 5.98 -13.20
N ARG A 77 8.26 6.79 -13.64
CA ARG A 77 8.50 7.98 -14.46
C ARG A 77 9.43 9.00 -13.81
N VAL A 78 9.39 9.13 -12.49
CA VAL A 78 10.23 10.08 -11.73
C VAL A 78 11.46 9.42 -11.09
N GLY A 79 11.70 8.13 -11.37
CA GLY A 79 12.90 7.42 -10.95
C GLY A 79 12.99 7.16 -9.44
N ILE A 80 11.87 6.98 -8.75
CA ILE A 80 11.85 6.63 -7.30
C ILE A 80 11.44 5.17 -7.07
N PRO A 81 11.84 4.56 -5.94
CA PRO A 81 11.49 3.18 -5.67
C PRO A 81 9.97 2.95 -5.51
N VAL A 82 9.52 1.80 -6.00
CA VAL A 82 8.16 1.29 -5.80
C VAL A 82 8.20 0.11 -4.83
N TYR A 83 7.45 0.19 -3.74
CA TYR A 83 7.21 -0.93 -2.83
C TYR A 83 5.88 -1.59 -3.18
N ARG A 84 5.93 -2.74 -3.87
CA ARG A 84 4.76 -3.42 -4.42
C ARG A 84 3.96 -4.09 -3.31
N GLU A 85 2.76 -3.58 -3.07
CA GLU A 85 1.91 -3.97 -1.96
C GLU A 85 0.86 -5.01 -2.35
N GLY A 86 0.83 -6.10 -1.59
CA GLY A 86 -0.28 -7.05 -1.53
C GLY A 86 -1.09 -6.87 -0.24
N PHE A 87 -2.26 -7.49 -0.15
CA PHE A 87 -3.14 -7.41 1.03
C PHE A 87 -3.48 -8.80 1.52
N ALA A 88 -3.21 -9.12 2.78
CA ALA A 88 -3.53 -10.44 3.32
C ALA A 88 -5.04 -10.60 3.56
N ASP A 89 -5.68 -9.57 4.10
CA ASP A 89 -7.01 -9.64 4.71
C ASP A 89 -8.15 -9.12 3.84
N ARG A 90 -7.83 -8.68 2.61
CA ARG A 90 -8.81 -8.15 1.65
C ARG A 90 -8.91 -9.05 0.45
N THR A 91 -10.13 -9.24 -0.04
CA THR A 91 -10.36 -9.96 -1.30
C THR A 91 -9.80 -9.14 -2.46
N LEU A 92 -8.92 -9.78 -3.24
CA LEU A 92 -8.42 -9.25 -4.50
C LEU A 92 -9.36 -9.65 -5.64
N MET A 93 -9.70 -8.69 -6.48
CA MET A 93 -10.46 -8.89 -7.70
C MET A 93 -9.54 -9.44 -8.81
N PRO A 94 -10.08 -9.96 -9.94
CA PRO A 94 -9.25 -10.51 -11.03
C PRO A 94 -8.25 -9.52 -11.64
N ASP A 95 -8.58 -8.23 -11.61
CA ASP A 95 -7.70 -7.13 -12.05
C ASP A 95 -6.68 -6.71 -10.97
N GLY A 96 -6.63 -7.40 -9.84
CA GLY A 96 -5.77 -7.12 -8.70
C GLY A 96 -6.28 -6.03 -7.76
N SER A 97 -7.36 -5.31 -8.10
CA SER A 97 -7.94 -4.29 -7.22
C SER A 97 -8.58 -4.90 -5.98
N LEU A 98 -8.84 -4.09 -4.95
CA LEU A 98 -9.51 -4.57 -3.74
C LEU A 98 -11.03 -4.58 -3.94
N ALA A 99 -11.67 -5.67 -3.51
CA ALA A 99 -13.12 -5.73 -3.41
C ALA A 99 -13.65 -4.55 -2.56
N PRO A 100 -14.70 -3.82 -2.99
CA PRO A 100 -15.28 -2.72 -2.23
C PRO A 100 -15.64 -3.14 -0.80
N ARG A 101 -15.31 -2.32 0.20
CA ARG A 101 -15.50 -2.69 1.62
C ARG A 101 -16.94 -3.06 2.00
N GLY A 102 -17.94 -2.51 1.32
CA GLY A 102 -19.36 -2.82 1.56
C GLY A 102 -19.84 -4.11 0.90
N GLN A 103 -19.03 -4.73 0.05
CA GLN A 103 -19.38 -5.98 -0.61
C GLN A 103 -19.24 -7.16 0.37
N ALA A 104 -20.20 -8.07 0.35
CA ALA A 104 -20.10 -9.33 1.09
C ALA A 104 -18.82 -10.07 0.68
N GLY A 105 -18.05 -10.51 1.66
CA GLY A 105 -16.76 -11.19 1.43
C GLY A 105 -15.60 -10.26 1.05
N ALA A 106 -15.72 -8.93 1.23
CA ALA A 106 -14.59 -8.02 0.98
C ALA A 106 -13.44 -8.15 1.99
N LEU A 107 -13.75 -8.66 3.18
CA LEU A 107 -12.80 -9.00 4.24
C LEU A 107 -12.70 -10.52 4.36
N LEU A 108 -11.48 -11.03 4.44
CA LEU A 108 -11.19 -12.45 4.57
C LEU A 108 -11.19 -12.89 6.03
N SER A 109 -11.53 -14.16 6.27
CA SER A 109 -11.33 -14.80 7.57
C SER A 109 -9.83 -14.92 7.88
N PRO A 110 -9.42 -15.07 9.15
CA PRO A 110 -8.00 -15.25 9.48
C PRO A 110 -7.31 -16.41 8.75
N GLN A 111 -8.03 -17.51 8.53
CA GLN A 111 -7.52 -18.66 7.80
C GLN A 111 -7.30 -18.33 6.32
N ALA A 112 -8.29 -17.70 5.67
CA ALA A 112 -8.18 -17.27 4.28
C ALA A 112 -7.09 -16.20 4.09
N ALA A 113 -6.97 -15.26 5.02
CA ALA A 113 -5.95 -14.23 4.99
C ALA A 113 -4.52 -14.80 5.11
N THR A 114 -4.35 -15.83 5.94
CA THR A 114 -3.07 -16.55 6.08
C THR A 114 -2.68 -17.27 4.79
N ALA A 115 -3.62 -18.00 4.18
CA ALA A 115 -3.40 -18.67 2.90
C ALA A 115 -3.05 -17.67 1.79
N GLN A 116 -3.77 -16.54 1.73
CA GLN A 116 -3.49 -15.48 0.77
C GLN A 116 -2.11 -14.86 0.99
N ALA A 117 -1.71 -14.58 2.23
CA ALA A 117 -0.39 -14.03 2.52
C ALA A 117 0.76 -14.94 2.04
N LEU A 118 0.63 -16.26 2.23
CA LEU A 118 1.60 -17.24 1.70
C LEU A 118 1.67 -17.20 0.17
N ALA A 119 0.52 -17.17 -0.50
CA ALA A 119 0.46 -17.08 -1.96
C ALA A 119 1.08 -15.78 -2.49
N LEU A 120 0.81 -14.64 -1.83
CA LEU A 120 1.39 -13.35 -2.19
C LEU A 120 2.92 -13.37 -2.02
N ALA A 121 3.42 -13.87 -0.89
CA ALA A 121 4.85 -13.94 -0.61
C ALA A 121 5.60 -14.88 -1.57
N GLY A 122 4.99 -16.01 -1.92
CA GLY A 122 5.58 -16.97 -2.87
C GLY A 122 5.54 -16.53 -4.35
N SER A 123 4.80 -15.45 -4.68
CA SER A 123 4.61 -15.04 -6.09
C SER A 123 5.78 -14.28 -6.70
N GLY A 124 6.67 -13.70 -5.88
CA GLY A 124 7.73 -12.79 -6.35
C GLY A 124 7.25 -11.42 -6.86
N ARG A 125 5.93 -11.14 -6.81
CA ARG A 125 5.33 -9.90 -7.34
C ARG A 125 5.16 -8.79 -6.29
N TYR A 126 5.34 -9.11 -5.01
CA TYR A 126 5.08 -8.21 -3.89
C TYR A 126 6.29 -8.10 -2.97
N ASP A 127 6.54 -6.89 -2.48
CA ASP A 127 7.61 -6.58 -1.54
C ASP A 127 7.09 -6.44 -0.11
N THR A 128 5.79 -6.18 0.04
CA THR A 128 5.12 -6.00 1.32
C THR A 128 3.70 -6.54 1.28
N ILE A 129 3.23 -7.03 2.43
CA ILE A 129 1.87 -7.54 2.62
C ILE A 129 1.19 -6.72 3.71
N CYS A 130 0.17 -5.98 3.32
CA CYS A 130 -0.65 -5.18 4.22
C CYS A 130 -1.61 -6.08 5.01
N ILE A 131 -1.69 -5.79 6.30
CA ILE A 131 -2.69 -6.33 7.23
C ILE A 131 -3.35 -5.13 7.90
N HIS A 132 -4.67 -5.04 7.86
CA HIS A 132 -5.37 -3.92 8.47
C HIS A 132 -5.51 -4.12 9.97
N GLY A 133 -5.33 -3.02 10.72
CA GLY A 133 -5.48 -2.97 12.18
C GLY A 133 -6.88 -2.59 12.67
N ASP A 134 -7.86 -2.41 11.78
CA ASP A 134 -9.17 -1.80 12.10
C ASP A 134 -10.29 -2.81 12.41
N THR A 135 -9.94 -4.08 12.64
CA THR A 135 -10.90 -5.13 12.98
C THR A 135 -10.52 -5.83 14.29
N PRO A 136 -11.48 -6.36 15.07
CA PRO A 136 -11.17 -7.11 16.30
C PRO A 136 -10.25 -8.31 16.07
N ALA A 137 -10.29 -8.90 14.87
CA ALA A 137 -9.47 -10.04 14.48
C ALA A 137 -8.06 -9.65 14.00
N ALA A 138 -7.74 -8.36 13.83
CA ALA A 138 -6.51 -7.91 13.18
C ALA A 138 -5.23 -8.48 13.80
N SER A 139 -5.13 -8.52 15.13
CA SER A 139 -3.97 -9.07 15.84
C SER A 139 -3.83 -10.58 15.60
N ALA A 140 -4.95 -11.31 15.60
CA ALA A 140 -4.97 -12.74 15.30
C ALA A 140 -4.56 -13.03 13.84
N VAL A 141 -5.01 -12.19 12.89
CA VAL A 141 -4.57 -12.27 11.48
C VAL A 141 -3.07 -12.02 11.38
N ALA A 142 -2.56 -10.95 11.98
CA ALA A 142 -1.14 -10.62 11.95
C ALA A 142 -0.26 -11.74 12.55
N ALA A 143 -0.66 -12.30 13.69
CA ALA A 143 0.04 -13.40 14.33
C ALA A 143 0.04 -14.67 13.46
N SER A 144 -1.12 -15.01 12.87
CA SER A 144 -1.28 -16.20 12.02
C SER A 144 -0.47 -16.07 10.72
N VAL A 145 -0.52 -14.92 10.07
CA VAL A 145 0.28 -14.62 8.86
C VAL A 145 1.77 -14.71 9.19
N ARG A 146 2.22 -14.09 10.28
CA ARG A 146 3.63 -14.13 10.68
C ARG A 146 4.12 -15.55 10.97
N ALA A 147 3.32 -16.35 11.70
CA ALA A 147 3.66 -17.74 12.01
C ALA A 147 3.73 -18.60 10.74
N ALA A 148 2.80 -18.41 9.81
CA ALA A 148 2.76 -19.14 8.55
C ALA A 148 3.95 -18.80 7.65
N LEU A 149 4.28 -17.51 7.47
CA LEU A 149 5.46 -17.09 6.70
C LEU A 149 6.74 -17.69 7.30
N LYS A 150 6.89 -17.63 8.62
CA LYS A 150 8.03 -18.26 9.32
C LYS A 150 8.07 -19.77 9.10
N GLY A 151 6.93 -20.46 9.19
CA GLY A 151 6.82 -21.90 8.96
C GLY A 151 7.17 -22.30 7.52
N ALA A 152 6.96 -21.40 6.56
CA ALA A 152 7.35 -21.57 5.16
C ALA A 152 8.81 -21.14 4.87
N GLY A 153 9.59 -20.77 5.89
CA GLY A 153 10.98 -20.33 5.72
C GLY A 153 11.12 -18.92 5.12
N ILE A 154 10.06 -18.12 5.13
CA ILE A 154 10.07 -16.74 4.61
C ILE A 154 10.38 -15.78 5.76
N GLU A 155 11.54 -15.11 5.68
CA GLU A 155 11.89 -14.07 6.63
C GLU A 155 11.08 -12.79 6.39
N THR A 156 10.69 -12.13 7.47
CA THR A 156 10.03 -10.83 7.44
C THR A 156 10.93 -9.79 8.08
N GLY A 157 11.07 -8.62 7.47
CA GLY A 157 11.88 -7.53 7.99
C GLY A 157 11.34 -6.16 7.57
N PRO A 158 12.02 -5.07 7.98
CA PRO A 158 11.71 -3.75 7.46
C PRO A 158 11.88 -3.73 5.94
N LEU A 159 11.08 -2.90 5.27
CA LEU A 159 11.24 -2.64 3.85
C LEU A 159 12.65 -2.07 3.60
N ARG A 160 13.43 -2.78 2.80
CA ARG A 160 14.72 -2.31 2.34
C ARG A 160 14.50 -1.48 1.09
N ARG A 161 15.25 -0.38 0.95
CA ARG A 161 15.28 0.37 -0.30
C ARG A 161 15.65 -0.62 -1.42
N PRO A 162 14.84 -0.75 -2.48
CA PRO A 162 15.22 -1.55 -3.64
C PRO A 162 16.58 -1.06 -4.15
N PRO A 163 17.47 -1.97 -4.59
CA PRO A 163 18.69 -1.55 -5.26
C PRO A 163 18.33 -0.66 -6.46
N ALA A 164 19.14 0.38 -6.69
CA ALA A 164 19.00 1.31 -7.80
C ALA A 164 19.18 0.60 -9.15
#